data_AF-A0A7C3Z249-F1
#
_entry.id   AF-A0A7C3Z249-F1
#
_cell.length_a   1.000
_cell.length_b   1.000
_cell.length_c   1.000
_cell.angle_alpha   90.00
_cell.angle_beta   90.00
_cell.angle_gamma   90.00
#
_symmetry.space_group_name_H-M   'P 1'
#
loop_
_entity.id
_entity.type
_entity.pdbx_description
1 polymer ?
#
loop_
_entity_poly.entity_id
_entity_poly.type
_entity_poly.pdbx_seq_one_letter_code
_entity_poly.pdbx_strand_id
1 'polypeptide(L)' 'MDPVQLKQLQQKVEEELRQREMALLEFWLKELKALEAKRHRDLASLQTDLRNLANRMETRYRRLKGGSP' A
#
# COMPACT_ATOMS: atom_id res chain seq x y z
N MET A 1 -8.84 -29.01 17.17
CA MET A 1 -7.80 -27.98 17.41
C MET A 1 -7.90 -27.58 18.87
N ASP A 2 -6.81 -27.55 19.62
CA ASP A 2 -6.81 -27.11 21.02
C ASP A 2 -7.07 -25.58 21.10
N PRO A 3 -7.94 -25.10 22.02
CA PRO A 3 -8.15 -23.67 22.26
C PRO A 3 -6.87 -22.83 22.38
N VAL A 4 -5.79 -23.37 22.94
CA VAL A 4 -4.50 -22.67 23.05
C VAL A 4 -3.87 -22.47 21.66
N GLN A 5 -3.91 -23.51 20.82
CA GLN A 5 -3.41 -23.44 19.44
C GLN A 5 -4.22 -22.47 18.59
N LEU A 6 -5.54 -22.41 18.79
CA LEU A 6 -6.41 -21.47 18.08
C LEU A 6 -6.09 -20.02 18.44
N LYS A 7 -5.87 -19.72 19.72
CA LYS A 7 -5.50 -18.39 20.19
C LYS A 7 -4.14 -17.93 19.65
N GLN A 8 -3.15 -18.83 19.63
CA GLN A 8 -1.84 -18.54 19.05
C GLN A 8 -1.93 -18.27 17.55
N LEU A 9 -2.78 -19.00 16.83
CA LEU A 9 -3.01 -18.77 15.41
C LEU A 9 -3.67 -17.41 15.15
N GLN A 10 -4.68 -17.05 15.93
CA GLN A 10 -5.33 -15.73 15.85
C GLN A 10 -4.33 -14.59 16.05
N GLN A 11 -3.49 -14.68 17.10
CA GLN A 11 -2.47 -13.66 17.37
C GLN A 11 -1.47 -13.52 16.22
N LYS A 12 -1.03 -14.63 15.62
CA LYS A 12 -0.13 -14.61 14.45
C LYS A 12 -0.79 -13.96 13.25
N VAL A 13 -2.05 -14.29 12.96
CA VAL A 13 -2.80 -13.70 11.84
C VAL A 13 -2.97 -12.19 12.05
N GLU A 14 -3.35 -11.75 13.25
CA GLU A 14 -3.47 -10.33 13.55
C GLU A 14 -2.15 -9.59 13.38
N GLU A 15 -1.04 -10.19 13.82
CA GLU A 15 0.28 -9.60 13.67
C GLU A 15 0.70 -9.49 12.20
N GLU A 16 0.48 -10.55 11.41
CA GLU A 16 0.75 -10.50 9.96
C GLU A 16 -0.10 -9.44 9.25
N LEU A 17 -1.37 -9.29 9.64
CA LEU A 17 -2.25 -8.26 9.08
C LEU A 17 -1.74 -6.85 9.42
N ARG A 18 -1.36 -6.60 10.68
CA ARG A 18 -0.77 -5.33 11.09
C ARG A 18 0.53 -5.01 10.34
N GLN A 19 1.42 -5.98 10.21
CA GLN A 19 2.69 -5.81 9.49
C GLN A 19 2.46 -5.52 8.00
N ARG A 20 1.51 -6.21 7.35
CA ARG A 20 1.14 -5.96 5.95
C ARG A 20 0.54 -4.57 5.75
N GLU A 21 -0.33 -4.13 6.65
CA GLU A 21 -0.90 -2.78 6.61
C GLU A 21 0.17 -1.71 6.77
N MET A 22 1.06 -1.85 7.77
CA MET A 22 2.16 -0.93 8.00
C MET A 22 3.08 -0.82 6.78
N ALA A 23 3.50 -1.95 6.20
CA ALA A 23 4.34 -1.97 5.00
C ALA A 23 3.66 -1.32 3.79
N LEU A 24 2.33 -1.48 3.66
CA LEU A 24 1.55 -0.84 2.60
C LEU A 24 1.53 0.68 2.78
N LEU A 25 1.28 1.17 4.00
CA LEU A 25 1.25 2.58 4.33
C LEU A 25 2.64 3.23 4.15
N GLU A 26 3.70 2.59 4.64
CA GLU A 26 5.08 3.06 4.49
C GLU A 26 5.46 3.23 3.01
N PHE A 27 5.11 2.25 2.19
CA PHE A 27 5.34 2.33 0.74
C PHE A 27 4.65 3.55 0.13
N TRP A 28 3.35 3.73 0.36
CA TRP A 28 2.62 4.84 -0.26
C TRP A 28 3.03 6.20 0.30
N LEU A 29 3.35 6.28 1.59
CA LEU A 29 3.88 7.50 2.19
C LEU A 29 5.24 7.88 1.57
N LYS A 30 6.12 6.90 1.33
CA LYS A 30 7.39 7.13 0.65
C LYS A 30 7.18 7.67 -0.77
N GLU A 31 6.25 7.10 -1.53
CA GLU A 31 5.94 7.57 -2.88
C GLU A 31 5.37 8.99 -2.88
N LEU A 32 4.50 9.34 -1.93
CA LEU A 32 3.97 10.69 -1.76
C LEU A 32 5.07 11.70 -1.38
N LYS A 33 5.95 11.36 -0.43
CA LYS A 33 7.10 12.20 -0.07
C LYS A 33 8.06 12.40 -1.25
N ALA A 34 8.23 11.38 -2.09
CA ALA A 34 9.04 11.50 -3.30
C ALA A 34 8.43 12.50 -4.30
N LEU A 35 7.10 12.53 -4.44
CA LEU A 35 6.41 13.55 -5.25
C LEU A 35 6.60 14.95 -4.69
N GLU A 36 6.39 15.12 -3.38
CA GLU A 36 6.59 16.40 -2.71
C GLU A 36 8.03 16.93 -2.91
N ALA A 37 9.03 16.05 -2.78
CA ALA A 37 10.43 16.39 -2.94
C ALA A 37 10.82 16.84 -4.37
N LYS A 38 10.03 16.52 -5.40
CA LYS A 38 10.32 16.92 -6.79
C LYS A 38 10.19 18.42 -7.02
N ARG A 39 9.50 19.16 -6.14
CA ARG A 39 9.33 20.63 -6.23
C ARG A 39 8.93 21.08 -7.66
N HIS A 40 7.82 20.53 -8.13
CA HIS A 40 7.26 20.81 -9.45
C HIS A 40 7.20 22.31 -9.76
N ARG A 41 7.66 22.69 -10.95
CA ARG A 41 7.71 24.10 -11.38
C ARG A 41 6.41 24.58 -12.03
N ASP A 42 5.57 23.64 -12.44
CA ASP A 42 4.30 23.89 -13.09
C ASP A 42 3.26 22.83 -12.70
N LEU A 43 1.99 23.21 -12.81
CA LEU A 43 0.86 22.37 -12.42
C LEU A 43 0.72 21.13 -13.31
N ALA A 44 1.08 21.20 -14.59
CA ALA A 44 0.92 20.09 -15.52
C ALA A 44 1.85 18.91 -15.18
N SER A 45 3.08 19.21 -14.77
CA SER A 45 4.05 18.22 -14.29
C SER A 45 3.58 17.53 -13.01
N LEU A 46 3.02 18.29 -12.06
CA LEU A 46 2.42 17.73 -10.83
C LEU A 46 1.22 16.84 -11.15
N GLN A 47 0.33 17.28 -12.04
CA GLN A 47 -0.85 16.51 -12.46
C GLN A 47 -0.47 15.19 -13.12
N THR A 48 0.56 15.20 -13.96
CA THR A 48 1.10 13.99 -14.61
C THR A 48 1.59 12.99 -13.56
N ASP A 49 2.36 13.47 -12.60
CA ASP A 49 2.95 12.63 -11.57
C ASP A 49 1.94 12.09 -10.55
N LEU A 50 0.93 12.88 -10.20
CA LEU A 50 -0.22 12.43 -9.39
C LEU A 50 -1.02 11.35 -10.13
N ARG A 51 -1.27 11.53 -11.43
CA ARG A 51 -1.94 10.50 -12.26
C ARG A 51 -1.13 9.20 -12.29
N ASN A 52 0.18 9.29 -12.43
CA ASN A 52 1.07 8.13 -12.39
C ASN A 52 1.02 7.41 -11.03
N LEU A 53 0.99 8.14 -9.91
CA LEU A 53 0.82 7.55 -8.58
C LEU A 53 -0.54 6.85 -8.45
N ALA A 54 -1.63 7.52 -8.85
CA ALA A 54 -2.98 6.97 -8.80
C ALA A 54 -3.12 5.69 -9.64
N ASN A 55 -2.57 5.67 -10.86
CA ASN A 55 -2.58 4.49 -11.72
C ASN A 55 -1.85 3.30 -11.08
N ARG A 56 -0.73 3.54 -10.38
CA ARG A 56 -0.01 2.49 -9.66
C ARG A 56 -0.81 1.96 -8.47
N MET A 57 -1.44 2.85 -7.71
CA MET A 57 -2.34 2.47 -6.61
C MET A 57 -3.49 1.61 -7.12
N GLU A 58 -4.14 2.04 -8.20
CA GLU A 58 -5.26 1.33 -8.81
C GLU A 58 -4.82 -0.04 -9.35
N THR A 59 -3.69 -0.11 -10.04
CA THR A 59 -3.12 -1.38 -10.52
C THR A 59 -2.87 -2.35 -9.38
N ARG A 60 -2.28 -1.87 -8.27
CA ARG A 60 -2.04 -2.70 -7.08
C ARG A 60 -3.35 -3.15 -6.43
N TYR A 61 -4.32 -2.25 -6.33
CA TYR A 61 -5.65 -2.55 -5.82
C TYR A 61 -6.36 -3.63 -6.66
N ARG A 62 -6.37 -3.50 -7.99
CA ARG A 62 -6.96 -4.51 -8.89
C ARG A 62 -6.30 -5.87 -8.71
N ARG A 63 -4.97 -5.93 -8.64
CA ARG A 63 -4.23 -7.18 -8.38
C ARG A 63 -4.62 -7.81 -7.05
N LEU A 64 -4.71 -7.02 -5.97
CA LEU A 64 -5.10 -7.50 -4.65
C LEU A 64 -6.57 -7.93 -4.56
N LYS A 65 -7.47 -7.28 -5.31
CA LYS A 65 -8.91 -7.58 -5.32
C LYS A 65 -9.25 -8.92 -5.99
N GLY A 66 -8.32 -9.52 -6.75
CA GLY A 66 -8.50 -10.84 -7.35
C GLY A 66 -8.33 -10.89 -8.87
N GLY A 67 -7.23 -10.35 -9.38
CA GLY A 67 -6.88 -10.48 -10.80
C GLY A 67 -5.44 -10.91 -11.02
N SER A 68 -5.24 -12.20 -11.32
CA SER A 68 -4.26 -12.59 -12.34
C SER A 68 -4.66 -11.92 -13.68
N PRO A 69 -3.70 -11.69 -14.60
CA PRO A 69 -3.72 -10.65 -15.65
C PRO A 69 -5.01 -10.52 -16.46
#